data_AF-J9C8F7-F1
#
_entry.id   AF-J9C8F7-F1
#
_cell.length_a   1.000
_cell.length_b   1.000
_cell.length_c   1.000
_cell.angle_alpha   90.00
_cell.angle_beta   90.00
_cell.angle_gamma   90.00
#
_symmetry.space_group_name_H-M   'P 1'
#
loop_
_entity.id
_entity.type
_entity.pdbx_description
1 polymer ?
#
loop_
_entity_poly.entity_id
_entity_poly.type
_entity_poly.pdbx_seq_one_letter_code
_entity_poly.pdbx_strand_id
1 'polypeptide(L)'
;MNTFHFSPVMLNPFLSDLSDSQPAEQSQAALTLFELNSLVRSALKHTLLPTYWLMAELSEIRVASNGHCYVEFVQKDEASGAMVAKARGNIWRTAYLSLVRRFERVTGKPLVAGLQVLVQVTVTFHELYGYALNVVDINPAYTVGEMALRRKEILRQLEEDGIMDLNKELPLPRVVRRVAIISSATAAGYGDFCNQLEQSGYDFQFSLFPALMQGDRVEVKRHCSP
;
A
#
# COMPACT_ATOMS: atom_id res chain seq x y z
N MET A 1 -58.63 -26.61 -85.80
CA MET A 1 -58.30 -25.25 -85.31
C MET A 1 -57.50 -25.39 -84.03
N ASN A 2 -56.24 -24.93 -84.06
CA ASN A 2 -55.45 -24.28 -83.00
C ASN A 2 -55.50 -24.83 -81.55
N THR A 3 -54.43 -24.93 -80.75
CA THR A 3 -53.01 -24.52 -80.79
C THR A 3 -52.39 -25.01 -79.46
N PHE A 4 -51.09 -25.30 -79.44
CA PHE A 4 -50.27 -25.39 -78.22
C PHE A 4 -50.32 -24.08 -77.42
N HIS A 5 -50.36 -24.13 -76.08
CA HIS A 5 -49.75 -23.06 -75.27
C HIS A 5 -49.32 -23.51 -73.87
N PHE A 6 -48.15 -23.00 -73.50
CA PHE A 6 -47.37 -23.16 -72.27
C PHE A 6 -47.81 -22.17 -71.17
N SER A 7 -47.24 -22.38 -69.97
CA SER A 7 -46.93 -21.39 -68.90
C SER A 7 -47.98 -21.08 -67.82
N PRO A 8 -47.58 -20.56 -66.64
CA PRO A 8 -46.30 -20.73 -65.94
C PRO A 8 -46.42 -20.97 -64.42
N VAL A 9 -45.29 -21.42 -63.85
CA VAL A 9 -44.93 -21.32 -62.43
C VAL A 9 -45.02 -19.86 -61.99
N MET A 10 -45.90 -19.55 -61.04
CA MET A 10 -45.82 -18.32 -60.24
C MET A 10 -44.83 -18.56 -59.10
N LEU A 11 -43.56 -18.23 -59.36
CA LEU A 11 -42.59 -17.94 -58.32
C LEU A 11 -43.11 -16.72 -57.54
N ASN A 12 -43.38 -16.90 -56.25
CA ASN A 12 -43.76 -15.79 -55.37
C ASN A 12 -42.51 -14.89 -55.18
N PRO A 13 -42.54 -13.60 -55.55
CA PRO A 13 -41.34 -12.77 -55.65
C PRO A 13 -41.15 -11.90 -54.40
N PHE A 14 -41.11 -12.49 -53.21
CA PHE A 14 -40.71 -11.79 -51.99
C PHE A 14 -39.99 -12.75 -51.04
N LEU A 15 -38.68 -12.86 -51.26
CA LEU A 15 -37.72 -13.44 -50.32
C LEU A 15 -36.59 -12.41 -50.19
N SER A 16 -36.68 -11.56 -49.18
CA SER A 16 -35.54 -10.83 -48.63
C SER A 16 -35.90 -10.29 -47.25
N ASP A 17 -35.12 -10.74 -46.27
CA ASP A 17 -34.86 -10.10 -44.99
C ASP A 17 -36.06 -9.80 -44.08
N LEU A 18 -36.17 -10.55 -42.98
CA LEU A 18 -35.61 -10.10 -41.71
C LEU A 18 -35.76 -11.20 -40.67
N SER A 19 -34.62 -11.54 -40.11
CA SER A 19 -34.44 -12.24 -38.85
C SER A 19 -35.32 -11.66 -37.75
N ASP A 20 -36.31 -12.43 -37.29
CA ASP A 20 -36.76 -12.35 -35.90
C ASP A 20 -36.24 -13.59 -35.16
N SER A 21 -34.91 -13.65 -35.08
CA SER A 21 -34.24 -14.38 -34.01
C SER A 21 -34.48 -13.56 -32.74
N GLN A 22 -35.60 -13.79 -32.06
CA GLN A 22 -35.80 -13.27 -30.71
C GLN A 22 -34.57 -13.68 -29.88
N PRO A 23 -33.81 -12.73 -29.28
CA PRO A 23 -32.79 -13.11 -28.33
C PRO A 23 -33.52 -13.82 -27.19
N ALA A 24 -33.07 -15.03 -26.84
CA ALA A 24 -33.47 -15.64 -25.59
C ALA A 24 -33.07 -14.66 -24.47
N GLU A 25 -34.04 -13.89 -23.96
CA GLU A 25 -33.87 -13.12 -22.75
C GLU A 25 -33.55 -14.12 -21.64
N GLN A 26 -32.26 -14.28 -21.37
CA GLN A 26 -31.78 -14.93 -20.17
C GLN A 26 -32.30 -14.07 -19.01
N SER A 27 -33.46 -14.45 -18.48
CA SER A 27 -33.94 -14.00 -17.18
C SER A 27 -32.94 -14.49 -16.14
N GLN A 28 -31.86 -13.74 -15.98
CA GLN A 28 -30.87 -14.00 -14.96
C GLN A 28 -31.59 -13.71 -13.64
N ALA A 29 -31.98 -14.78 -12.93
CA ALA A 29 -32.61 -14.65 -11.62
C ALA A 29 -31.73 -13.75 -10.75
N ALA A 30 -32.33 -12.67 -10.22
CA ALA A 30 -31.59 -11.70 -9.43
C ALA A 30 -31.02 -12.39 -8.19
N LEU A 31 -29.70 -12.28 -8.00
CA LEU A 31 -29.03 -12.79 -6.82
C LEU A 31 -29.10 -11.79 -5.68
N THR A 32 -29.27 -12.29 -4.46
CA THR A 32 -29.04 -11.51 -3.25
C THR A 32 -27.55 -11.19 -3.11
N LEU A 33 -27.23 -10.11 -2.38
CA LEU A 33 -25.84 -9.74 -2.08
C LEU A 33 -25.07 -10.88 -1.38
N PHE A 34 -25.76 -11.63 -0.51
CA PHE A 34 -25.16 -12.77 0.20
C PHE A 34 -24.81 -13.92 -0.75
N GLU A 35 -25.69 -14.24 -1.71
CA GLU A 35 -25.43 -15.26 -2.72
C GLU A 35 -24.24 -14.85 -3.60
N LEU A 36 -24.21 -13.60 -4.08
CA LEU A 36 -23.09 -13.11 -4.88
C LEU A 36 -21.76 -13.18 -4.10
N ASN A 37 -21.73 -12.73 -2.85
CA ASN A 37 -20.52 -12.79 -2.02
C ASN A 37 -20.11 -14.23 -1.69
N SER A 38 -21.07 -15.14 -1.52
CA SER A 38 -20.81 -16.56 -1.33
C SER A 38 -20.19 -17.21 -2.56
N LEU A 39 -20.62 -16.81 -3.77
CA LEU A 39 -20.00 -17.24 -5.02
C LEU A 39 -18.56 -16.74 -5.13
N VAL A 40 -18.31 -15.46 -4.81
CA VAL A 40 -16.95 -14.89 -4.80
C VAL A 40 -16.04 -15.66 -3.84
N ARG A 41 -16.49 -15.89 -2.60
CA ARG A 41 -15.73 -16.70 -1.62
C ARG A 41 -15.40 -18.09 -2.16
N SER A 42 -16.38 -18.75 -2.77
CA SER A 42 -16.21 -20.12 -3.29
C SER A 42 -15.21 -20.13 -4.45
N ALA A 43 -15.34 -19.20 -5.40
CA ALA A 43 -14.41 -19.05 -6.50
C ALA A 43 -12.97 -18.83 -6.01
N LEU A 44 -12.76 -17.91 -5.06
CA LEU A 44 -11.45 -17.66 -4.46
C LEU A 44 -10.90 -18.91 -3.76
N LYS A 45 -11.73 -19.62 -2.98
CA LYS A 45 -11.32 -20.85 -2.27
C LYS A 45 -10.88 -21.97 -3.20
N HIS A 46 -11.51 -22.10 -4.38
CA HIS A 46 -11.19 -23.14 -5.34
C HIS A 46 -10.04 -22.79 -6.28
N THR A 47 -9.80 -21.49 -6.52
CA THR A 47 -8.83 -21.03 -7.52
C THR A 47 -7.48 -20.70 -6.89
N LEU A 48 -7.49 -20.19 -5.66
CA LEU A 48 -6.28 -19.74 -5.00
C LEU A 48 -5.59 -20.87 -4.25
N LEU A 49 -4.26 -20.78 -4.20
CA LEU A 49 -3.41 -21.64 -3.40
C LEU A 49 -3.65 -21.37 -1.90
N PRO A 50 -3.34 -22.33 -1.02
CA PRO A 50 -3.53 -22.16 0.42
C PRO A 50 -2.76 -20.98 1.02
N THR A 51 -1.57 -20.70 0.49
CA THR A 51 -0.73 -19.59 0.95
C THR A 51 0.07 -18.96 -0.18
N TYR A 52 0.38 -17.67 -0.02
CA TYR A 52 1.25 -16.89 -0.91
C TYR A 52 2.27 -16.11 -0.12
N TRP A 53 3.49 -16.00 -0.66
CA TRP A 53 4.45 -15.00 -0.20
C TRP A 53 4.20 -13.70 -0.97
N LEU A 54 4.09 -12.59 -0.25
CA LEU A 54 3.95 -11.25 -0.85
C LEU A 54 4.93 -10.27 -0.23
N MET A 55 5.41 -9.36 -1.06
CA MET A 55 6.22 -8.20 -0.66
C MET A 55 5.30 -6.99 -0.60
N ALA A 56 5.31 -6.28 0.53
CA ALA A 56 4.54 -5.05 0.71
C ALA A 56 5.11 -4.18 1.82
N GLU A 57 4.70 -2.91 1.84
CA GLU A 57 4.91 -2.00 2.96
C GLU A 57 3.77 -2.16 3.97
N LEU A 58 4.08 -2.19 5.27
CA LEU A 58 3.09 -2.07 6.33
C LEU A 58 2.71 -0.59 6.51
N SER A 59 1.53 -0.16 6.04
CA SER A 59 1.05 1.22 6.26
C SER A 59 0.49 1.42 7.67
N GLU A 60 -0.13 0.39 8.24
CA GLU A 60 -0.72 0.42 9.58
C GLU A 60 -0.49 -0.92 10.30
N ILE A 61 -0.28 -0.84 11.62
CA ILE A 61 -0.30 -1.99 12.52
C ILE A 61 -1.04 -1.62 13.80
N ARG A 62 -2.01 -2.45 14.19
CA ARG A 62 -2.83 -2.24 15.39
C ARG A 62 -3.10 -3.53 16.12
N VAL A 63 -2.59 -3.63 17.34
CA VAL A 63 -2.88 -4.76 18.24
C VAL A 63 -4.16 -4.46 19.00
N ALA A 64 -5.18 -5.28 18.81
CA ALA A 64 -6.44 -5.16 19.53
C ALA A 64 -6.34 -5.77 20.93
N SER A 65 -7.28 -5.41 21.82
CA SER A 65 -7.37 -5.94 23.20
C SER A 65 -7.54 -7.47 23.24
N ASN A 66 -8.17 -8.04 22.22
CA ASN A 66 -8.26 -9.48 22.00
C ASN A 66 -6.95 -10.11 21.51
N GLY A 67 -5.84 -9.37 21.47
CA GLY A 67 -4.50 -9.81 21.08
C GLY A 67 -4.35 -10.22 19.62
N HIS A 68 -5.35 -10.00 18.77
CA HIS A 68 -5.16 -10.06 17.32
C HIS A 68 -4.47 -8.79 16.85
N CYS A 69 -3.61 -8.93 15.84
CA CYS A 69 -2.98 -7.81 15.20
C CYS A 69 -3.67 -7.57 13.85
N TYR A 70 -4.17 -6.36 13.65
CA TYR A 70 -4.67 -5.91 12.36
C TYR A 70 -3.57 -5.13 11.67
N VAL A 71 -3.39 -5.39 10.38
CA VAL A 71 -2.36 -4.74 9.56
C VAL A 71 -2.97 -4.25 8.26
N GLU A 72 -2.33 -3.26 7.68
CA GLU A 72 -2.65 -2.79 6.35
C GLU A 72 -1.39 -2.85 5.48
N PHE A 73 -1.51 -3.51 4.34
CA PHE A 73 -0.45 -3.66 3.36
C PHE A 73 -0.69 -2.70 2.22
N VAL A 74 0.35 -2.00 1.80
CA VAL A 74 0.33 -1.14 0.62
C VAL A 74 1.52 -1.45 -0.28
N GLN A 75 1.31 -1.30 -1.58
CA GLN A 75 2.36 -1.31 -2.59
C GLN A 75 2.36 0.05 -3.28
N LYS A 76 3.53 0.69 -3.31
CA LYS A 76 3.75 1.92 -4.05
C LYS A 76 4.60 1.60 -5.28
N ASP A 77 4.31 2.30 -6.37
CA ASP A 77 5.15 2.28 -7.55
C ASP A 77 6.44 3.06 -7.29
N GLU A 78 7.60 2.49 -7.59
CA GLU A 78 8.90 3.11 -7.27
C GLU A 78 9.17 4.38 -8.10
N ALA A 79 8.62 4.46 -9.32
CA ALA A 79 8.88 5.59 -10.21
C ALA A 79 7.99 6.80 -9.89
N SER A 80 6.71 6.56 -9.60
CA SER A 80 5.71 7.62 -9.37
C SER A 80 5.39 7.87 -7.90
N GLY A 81 5.76 6.96 -7.00
CA GLY A 81 5.35 6.99 -5.59
C GLY A 81 3.85 6.74 -5.37
N ALA A 82 3.09 6.45 -6.44
CA ALA A 82 1.65 6.24 -6.36
C ALA A 82 1.31 4.90 -5.72
N MET A 83 0.25 4.86 -4.91
CA MET A 83 -0.26 3.60 -4.34
C MET A 83 -0.94 2.77 -5.43
N VAL A 84 -0.40 1.59 -5.70
CA VAL A 84 -0.87 0.67 -6.76
C VAL A 84 -1.80 -0.41 -6.20
N ALA A 85 -1.49 -0.91 -5.00
CA ALA A 85 -2.29 -1.95 -4.36
C ALA A 85 -2.40 -1.72 -2.86
N LYS A 86 -3.51 -2.20 -2.29
CA LYS A 86 -3.82 -2.10 -0.88
C LYS A 86 -4.64 -3.30 -0.42
N ALA A 87 -4.27 -3.87 0.73
CA ALA A 87 -5.00 -4.98 1.33
C ALA A 87 -5.01 -4.88 2.85
N ARG A 88 -6.15 -5.20 3.46
CA ARG A 88 -6.23 -5.40 4.91
C ARG A 88 -5.77 -6.80 5.26
N GLY A 89 -5.10 -6.92 6.41
CA GLY A 89 -4.72 -8.21 6.94
C GLY A 89 -4.92 -8.33 8.44
N ASN A 90 -4.84 -9.57 8.91
CA ASN A 90 -4.86 -9.92 10.31
C ASN A 90 -3.77 -10.93 10.63
N ILE A 91 -3.36 -10.93 11.90
CA ILE A 91 -2.47 -11.93 12.49
C ILE A 91 -3.20 -12.42 13.74
N TRP A 92 -3.58 -13.69 13.74
CA TRP A 92 -4.23 -14.29 14.90
C TRP A 92 -3.32 -14.24 16.12
N ARG A 93 -3.91 -14.17 17.31
CA ARG A 93 -3.19 -14.01 18.59
C ARG A 93 -2.15 -15.12 18.77
N THR A 94 -2.52 -16.34 18.40
CA THR A 94 -1.70 -17.55 18.49
C THR A 94 -0.41 -17.43 17.68
N ALA A 95 -0.47 -16.87 16.47
CA ALA A 95 0.69 -16.67 15.62
C ALA A 95 1.45 -15.39 16.01
N TYR A 96 0.74 -14.29 16.28
CA TYR A 96 1.29 -12.95 16.45
C TYR A 96 2.47 -12.88 17.42
N LEU A 97 2.32 -13.43 18.63
CA LEU A 97 3.36 -13.37 19.66
C LEU A 97 4.66 -14.08 19.22
N SER A 98 4.53 -15.21 18.52
CA SER A 98 5.69 -15.97 18.03
C SER A 98 6.38 -15.26 16.87
N LEU A 99 5.59 -14.68 15.96
CA LEU A 99 6.09 -13.99 14.78
C LEU A 99 6.83 -12.70 15.16
N VAL A 100 6.24 -11.87 16.03
CA VAL A 100 6.86 -10.61 16.45
C VAL A 100 8.15 -10.84 17.23
N ARG A 101 8.16 -11.80 18.17
CA ARG A 101 9.39 -12.14 18.91
C ARG A 101 10.49 -12.64 17.99
N ARG A 102 10.14 -13.47 16.99
CA ARG A 102 11.11 -13.93 15.99
C ARG A 102 11.62 -12.77 15.15
N PHE A 103 10.73 -11.89 14.71
CA PHE A 103 11.05 -10.72 13.91
C PHE A 103 12.03 -9.82 14.67
N GLU A 104 11.67 -9.38 15.87
CA GLU A 104 12.49 -8.52 16.73
C GLU A 104 13.87 -9.11 17.03
N ARG A 105 13.94 -10.41 17.28
CA ARG A 105 15.21 -11.09 17.53
C ARG A 105 16.16 -11.07 16.34
N VAL A 106 15.63 -11.12 15.11
CA VAL A 106 16.45 -11.16 13.87
C VAL A 106 16.74 -9.75 13.36
N THR A 107 15.76 -8.85 13.41
CA THR A 107 15.89 -7.48 12.87
C THR A 107 16.46 -6.50 13.90
N GLY A 108 16.40 -6.82 15.19
CA GLY A 108 16.70 -5.89 16.28
C GLY A 108 15.68 -4.76 16.43
N LYS A 109 14.53 -4.83 15.73
CA LYS A 109 13.51 -3.77 15.70
C LYS A 109 12.11 -4.34 15.85
N PRO A 110 11.19 -3.60 16.50
CA PRO A 110 9.78 -3.99 16.56
C PRO A 110 9.15 -3.99 15.17
N LEU A 111 8.14 -4.85 14.99
CA LEU A 111 7.31 -4.82 13.80
C LEU A 111 6.39 -3.59 13.87
N VAL A 112 6.69 -2.57 13.08
CA VAL A 112 5.99 -1.28 13.04
C VAL A 112 5.63 -0.87 11.62
N ALA A 113 4.76 0.13 11.48
CA ALA A 113 4.43 0.71 10.17
C ALA A 113 5.67 1.36 9.51
N GLY A 114 5.66 1.42 8.17
CA GLY A 114 6.74 1.92 7.32
C GLY A 114 7.80 0.87 6.94
N LEU A 115 7.66 -0.37 7.40
CA LEU A 115 8.59 -1.46 7.06
C LEU A 115 8.17 -2.17 5.78
N GLN A 116 9.15 -2.41 4.89
CA GLN A 116 9.03 -3.38 3.80
C GLN A 116 9.14 -4.80 4.37
N VAL A 117 8.15 -5.63 4.09
CA VAL A 117 8.03 -6.97 4.64
C VAL A 117 7.76 -8.00 3.55
N LEU A 118 8.33 -9.18 3.75
CA LEU A 118 7.99 -10.39 2.99
C LEU A 118 7.18 -11.29 3.92
N VAL A 119 5.89 -11.40 3.65
CA VAL A 119 4.95 -12.13 4.50
C VAL A 119 4.29 -13.27 3.75
N GLN A 120 4.11 -14.40 4.43
CA GLN A 120 3.31 -15.50 3.94
C GLN A 120 1.88 -15.29 4.44
N VAL A 121 0.91 -15.34 3.54
CA VAL A 121 -0.50 -15.11 3.85
C VAL A 121 -1.41 -16.17 3.26
N THR A 122 -2.58 -16.34 3.87
CA THR A 122 -3.72 -17.01 3.28
C THR A 122 -4.77 -15.97 2.88
N VAL A 123 -5.34 -16.11 1.69
CA VAL A 123 -6.44 -15.26 1.23
C VAL A 123 -7.74 -15.71 1.89
N THR A 124 -8.48 -14.76 2.46
CA THR A 124 -9.78 -14.98 3.08
C THR A 124 -10.81 -14.02 2.50
N PHE A 125 -12.04 -14.50 2.33
CA PHE A 125 -13.16 -13.66 1.92
C PHE A 125 -14.36 -13.97 2.81
N HIS A 126 -14.91 -12.93 3.43
CA HIS A 126 -16.11 -13.03 4.25
C HIS A 126 -17.21 -12.15 3.66
N GLU A 127 -18.45 -12.62 3.66
CA GLU A 127 -19.56 -11.93 2.98
C GLU A 127 -19.86 -10.55 3.57
N LEU A 128 -19.55 -10.34 4.85
CA LEU A 128 -19.71 -9.05 5.52
C LEU A 128 -18.47 -8.14 5.44
N TYR A 129 -17.27 -8.72 5.42
CA TYR A 129 -16.01 -7.94 5.58
C TYR A 129 -15.20 -7.85 4.28
N GLY A 130 -15.55 -8.64 3.29
CA GLY A 130 -14.88 -8.73 2.00
C GLY A 130 -13.54 -9.47 2.08
N TYR A 131 -12.65 -9.08 1.18
CA TYR A 131 -11.31 -9.62 1.01
C TYR A 131 -10.36 -9.20 2.15
N ALA A 132 -9.64 -10.16 2.70
CA ALA A 132 -8.62 -9.94 3.71
C ALA A 132 -7.50 -10.99 3.62
N LEU A 133 -6.34 -10.63 4.13
CA LEU A 133 -5.17 -11.51 4.22
C LEU A 133 -4.95 -11.97 5.66
N ASN A 134 -4.78 -13.27 5.87
CA ASN A 134 -4.33 -13.79 7.16
C ASN A 134 -2.83 -14.09 7.10
N VAL A 135 -2.03 -13.39 7.91
CA VAL A 135 -0.59 -13.58 7.97
C VAL A 135 -0.28 -14.86 8.74
N VAL A 136 0.40 -15.79 8.08
CA VAL A 136 0.84 -17.06 8.66
C VAL A 136 2.33 -17.05 8.99
N ASP A 137 3.13 -16.31 8.23
CA ASP A 137 4.56 -16.18 8.49
C ASP A 137 5.17 -14.84 8.01
N ILE A 138 6.34 -14.47 8.52
CA ILE A 138 7.05 -13.22 8.16
C ILE A 138 8.55 -13.50 8.01
N ASN A 139 9.14 -13.34 6.83
CA ASN A 139 10.58 -13.50 6.65
C ASN A 139 11.34 -12.25 7.14
N PRO A 140 12.03 -12.29 8.30
CA PRO A 140 12.65 -11.09 8.86
C PRO A 140 13.97 -10.74 8.16
N ALA A 141 14.65 -11.71 7.56
CA ALA A 141 15.91 -11.49 6.86
C ALA A 141 15.72 -10.62 5.61
N TYR A 142 14.56 -10.75 4.94
CA TYR A 142 14.18 -9.87 3.84
C TYR A 142 14.14 -8.41 4.28
N THR A 143 13.44 -8.09 5.38
CA THR A 143 13.33 -6.72 5.88
C THR A 143 14.71 -6.13 6.25
N VAL A 144 15.61 -6.92 6.85
CA VAL A 144 16.98 -6.46 7.14
C VAL A 144 17.73 -6.13 5.85
N GLY A 145 17.62 -6.99 4.84
CA GLY A 145 18.22 -6.78 3.53
C GLY A 145 17.71 -5.50 2.85
N GLU A 146 16.39 -5.32 2.82
CA GLU A 146 15.74 -4.12 2.27
C GLU A 146 16.19 -2.83 2.98
N MET A 147 16.26 -2.86 4.30
CA MET A 147 16.74 -1.71 5.07
C MET A 147 18.21 -1.37 4.77
N ALA A 148 19.06 -2.38 4.62
CA ALA A 148 20.46 -2.18 4.26
C ALA A 148 20.61 -1.63 2.84
N LEU A 149 19.82 -2.16 1.90
CA LEU A 149 19.79 -1.71 0.52
C LEU A 149 19.32 -0.24 0.42
N ARG A 150 18.20 0.10 1.07
CA ARG A 150 17.67 1.46 1.08
C ARG A 150 18.65 2.45 1.70
N ARG A 151 19.35 2.07 2.77
CA ARG A 151 20.40 2.90 3.37
C ARG A 151 21.53 3.17 2.38
N LYS A 152 22.00 2.14 1.68
CA LYS A 152 23.08 2.28 0.70
C LYS A 152 22.67 3.21 -0.45
N GLU A 153 21.44 3.09 -0.93
CA GLU A 153 20.92 3.93 -1.99
C GLU A 153 20.79 5.40 -1.57
N ILE A 154 20.30 5.66 -0.36
CA ILE A 154 20.25 7.03 0.20
C ILE A 154 21.66 7.61 0.28
N LEU A 155 22.64 6.86 0.79
CA LEU A 155 24.02 7.34 0.89
C LEU A 155 24.63 7.64 -0.50
N ARG A 156 24.41 6.75 -1.47
CA ARG A 156 24.85 6.96 -2.86
C ARG A 156 24.25 8.25 -3.45
N GLN A 157 22.96 8.48 -3.26
CA GLN A 157 22.30 9.71 -3.73
C GLN A 157 22.89 10.96 -3.08
N LEU A 158 23.13 10.94 -1.76
CA LEU A 158 23.74 12.07 -1.04
C LEU A 158 25.17 12.36 -1.50
N GLU A 159 25.94 11.32 -1.85
CA GLU A 159 27.28 11.43 -2.41
C GLU A 159 27.24 12.00 -3.84
N GLU A 160 26.34 11.51 -4.70
CA GLU A 160 26.15 11.99 -6.07
C GLU A 160 25.67 13.45 -6.13
N ASP A 161 24.77 13.82 -5.22
CA ASP A 161 24.32 15.20 -5.06
C ASP A 161 25.41 16.10 -4.44
N GLY A 162 26.54 15.55 -3.98
CA GLY A 162 27.65 16.29 -3.39
C GLY A 162 27.34 16.92 -2.03
N ILE A 163 26.22 16.54 -1.41
CA ILE A 163 25.71 17.17 -0.17
C ILE A 163 26.10 16.40 1.10
N MET A 164 26.71 15.22 0.97
CA MET A 164 27.01 14.34 2.10
C MET A 164 27.91 15.01 3.16
N ASP A 165 28.90 15.79 2.73
CA ASP A 165 29.86 16.46 3.62
C ASP A 165 29.70 17.99 3.67
N LEU A 166 28.74 18.56 2.94
CA LEU A 166 28.55 20.02 2.82
C LEU A 166 28.38 20.70 4.18
N ASN A 167 27.69 20.06 5.13
CA ASN A 167 27.53 20.57 6.49
C ASN A 167 28.83 20.57 7.30
N LYS A 168 29.77 19.64 7.01
CA LYS A 168 31.06 19.54 7.71
C LYS A 168 32.06 20.61 7.24
N GLU A 169 31.88 21.12 6.02
CA GLU A 169 32.71 22.19 5.47
C GLU A 169 32.40 23.56 6.08
N LEU A 170 31.23 23.71 6.73
CA LEU A 170 30.83 24.94 7.38
C LEU A 170 31.53 25.08 8.75
N PRO A 171 32.34 26.12 8.96
CA PRO A 171 32.94 26.36 10.27
C PRO A 171 31.85 26.68 11.28
N LEU A 172 31.77 25.89 12.36
CA LEU A 172 30.87 26.18 13.46
C LEU A 172 31.24 27.52 14.10
N PRO A 173 30.28 28.43 14.31
CA PRO A 173 30.56 29.66 15.02
C PRO A 173 30.97 29.36 16.46
N ARG A 174 31.89 30.16 17.01
CA ARG A 174 32.35 30.03 18.41
C ARG A 174 31.20 30.05 19.42
N VAL A 175 30.11 30.71 19.09
CA VAL A 175 28.88 30.72 19.87
C VAL A 175 27.70 30.47 18.93
N VAL A 176 26.98 29.38 19.14
CA VAL A 176 25.74 29.08 18.41
C VAL A 176 24.62 29.89 19.04
N ARG A 177 24.18 30.96 18.38
CA ARG A 177 23.03 31.78 18.82
C ARG A 177 21.83 31.67 17.92
N ARG A 178 22.00 31.16 16.69
CA ARG A 178 20.95 31.03 15.69
C ARG A 178 20.76 29.56 15.37
N VAL A 179 19.55 29.06 15.54
CA VAL A 179 19.20 27.65 15.38
C VAL A 179 18.08 27.52 14.35
N ALA A 180 18.40 26.96 13.19
CA ALA A 180 17.37 26.51 12.24
C ALA A 180 16.84 25.16 12.71
N ILE A 181 15.55 25.09 13.04
CA ILE A 181 14.89 23.86 13.47
C ILE A 181 14.15 23.26 12.28
N ILE A 182 14.60 22.12 11.78
CA ILE A 182 13.93 21.40 10.70
C ILE A 182 13.01 20.36 11.34
N SER A 183 11.70 20.64 11.40
CA SER A 183 10.72 19.77 12.08
C SER A 183 9.30 19.99 11.57
N SER A 184 8.36 19.11 11.95
CA SER A 184 6.94 19.43 11.83
C SER A 184 6.54 20.42 12.92
N ALA A 185 5.72 21.42 12.58
CA ALA A 185 5.15 22.36 13.55
C ALA A 185 4.33 21.67 14.66
N THR A 186 3.82 20.47 14.38
CA THR A 186 3.01 19.65 15.32
C THR A 186 3.83 18.55 16.01
N ALA A 187 5.14 18.46 15.76
CA ALA A 187 5.96 17.46 16.42
C ALA A 187 6.07 17.78 17.92
N ALA A 188 5.75 16.80 18.78
CA ALA A 188 5.89 16.96 20.23
C ALA A 188 7.32 17.43 20.62
N GLY A 189 8.34 16.89 19.94
CA GLY A 189 9.73 17.26 20.17
C GLY A 189 10.11 18.70 19.75
N TYR A 190 9.33 19.38 18.89
CA TYR A 190 9.58 20.79 18.57
C TYR A 190 9.33 21.68 19.79
N GLY A 191 8.19 21.48 20.46
CA GLY A 191 7.83 22.24 21.66
C GLY A 191 8.84 22.01 22.79
N ASP A 192 9.21 20.76 23.05
CA ASP A 192 10.18 20.42 24.09
C ASP A 192 11.55 21.07 23.84
N PHE A 193 12.01 21.09 22.59
CA PHE A 193 13.28 21.70 22.22
C PHE A 193 13.26 23.23 22.37
N CYS A 194 12.20 23.90 21.90
CA CYS A 194 12.04 25.35 22.08
C CYS A 194 12.01 25.73 23.57
N ASN A 195 11.25 24.99 24.38
CA ASN A 195 11.17 25.20 25.82
C ASN A 195 12.54 25.04 26.50
N GLN A 196 13.34 24.04 26.12
CA GLN A 196 14.69 23.86 26.64
C GLN A 196 15.63 25.02 26.25
N LEU A 197 15.55 25.52 25.02
CA LEU A 197 16.35 26.67 24.58
C LEU A 197 15.99 27.94 25.37
N GLU A 198 14.69 28.19 25.59
CA GLU A 198 14.22 29.35 26.35
C GLU A 198 14.61 29.27 27.83
N GLN A 199 14.55 28.07 28.43
CA GLN A 199 14.91 27.84 29.83
C GLN A 199 16.43 27.78 30.07
N SER A 200 17.24 27.74 29.02
CA SER A 200 18.71 27.64 29.15
C SER A 200 19.38 28.87 29.76
N GLY A 201 18.69 30.01 29.80
CA GLY A 201 19.23 31.29 30.26
C GLY A 201 20.11 32.02 29.24
N TYR A 202 20.26 31.48 28.02
CA TYR A 202 20.99 32.10 26.92
C TYR A 202 20.02 32.61 25.84
N ASP A 203 20.38 33.72 25.18
CA ASP A 203 19.58 34.31 24.10
C ASP A 203 19.82 33.59 22.77
N PHE A 204 19.00 32.55 22.55
CA PHE A 204 18.92 31.81 21.29
C PHE A 204 17.80 32.37 20.39
N GLN A 205 18.16 32.66 19.14
CA GLN A 205 17.20 32.89 18.06
C GLN A 205 16.96 31.57 17.34
N PHE A 206 15.71 31.15 17.20
CA PHE A 206 15.39 29.95 16.43
C PHE A 206 14.32 30.22 15.38
N SER A 207 14.37 29.45 14.30
CA SER A 207 13.40 29.54 13.20
C SER A 207 13.02 28.14 12.76
N LEU A 208 11.71 27.87 12.69
CA LEU A 208 11.19 26.59 12.22
C LEU A 208 11.18 26.56 10.69
N PHE A 209 11.82 25.55 10.13
CA PHE A 209 11.76 25.17 8.73
C PHE A 209 10.88 23.91 8.63
N PRO A 210 9.60 24.05 8.23
CA PRO A 210 8.65 22.95 8.28
C PRO A 210 9.08 21.80 7.37
N ALA A 211 9.24 20.61 7.94
CA ALA A 211 9.56 19.40 7.22
C ALA A 211 8.58 18.27 7.57
N LEU A 212 8.22 17.46 6.57
CA LEU A 212 7.38 16.28 6.76
C LEU A 212 8.23 15.14 7.30
N MET A 213 7.94 14.70 8.52
CA MET A 213 8.75 13.69 9.22
C MET A 213 8.21 12.25 9.05
N GLN A 214 6.94 12.07 8.65
CA GLN A 214 6.33 10.74 8.44
C GLN A 214 5.05 10.83 7.58
N GLY A 215 4.77 9.80 6.75
CA GLY A 215 3.55 9.64 5.96
C GLY A 215 3.74 9.69 4.43
N ASP A 216 2.67 9.41 3.68
CA ASP A 216 2.67 9.29 2.19
C ASP A 216 3.07 10.56 1.43
N ARG A 217 3.27 11.69 2.12
CA ARG A 217 3.67 12.98 1.51
C ARG A 217 5.14 13.32 1.72
N VAL A 218 5.93 12.48 2.39
CA VAL A 218 7.34 12.75 2.71
C VAL A 218 8.21 12.87 1.45
N GLU A 219 7.86 12.18 0.35
CA GLU A 219 8.67 12.19 -0.88
C GLU A 219 8.37 13.35 -1.84
N VAL A 220 7.28 14.12 -1.64
CA VAL A 220 6.79 15.06 -2.67
C VAL A 220 7.34 16.49 -2.53
N LYS A 221 7.96 16.88 -1.40
CA LYS A 221 8.44 18.25 -1.18
C LYS A 221 9.96 18.34 -1.02
N ARG A 222 10.69 18.23 -2.13
CA ARG A 222 12.09 18.69 -2.25
C ARG A 222 12.17 20.18 -2.61
N HIS A 223 11.47 21.04 -1.88
CA HIS A 223 11.58 22.50 -2.03
C HIS A 223 11.75 23.14 -0.66
N CYS A 224 13.00 23.29 -0.24
CA CYS A 224 13.37 24.36 0.68
C CYS A 224 13.47 25.64 -0.17
N SER A 225 12.54 26.57 0.01
CA SER A 225 12.74 27.93 -0.48
C SER A 225 13.84 28.62 0.33
N PRO A 226 14.66 29.47 -0.31
CA PRO A 226 15.75 30.20 0.32
C PRO A 226 15.30 31.21 1.38
#